data_AF-A0AAU9TGP8-F1
#
_entry.id   AF-A0AAU9TGP8-F1
#
_cell.length_a   1.000
_cell.length_b   1.000
_cell.length_c   1.000
_cell.angle_alpha   90.00
_cell.angle_beta   90.00
_cell.angle_gamma   90.00
#
_symmetry.space_group_name_H-M   'P 1'
#
loop_
_entity.id
_entity.type
_entity.pdbx_description
1 polymer ?
#
loop_
_entity_poly.entity_id
_entity_poly.type
_entity_poly.pdbx_seq_one_letter_code
_entity_poly.pdbx_strand_id
1 'polypeptide(L)'
;MWNMMCDVMPTISEDSISQRSSQFSGEDANFEQLMVSMLDERDKLVESLRETQERLGDTELRLKDVEKERDSLHRQIAANLPQELDGLVPSLPFYYRTTSKCELGIQMYD
;
A
#
# COMPACT_ATOMS: atom_id res chain seq x y z
N MET A 1 32.04 4.54 2.96
CA MET A 1 32.38 4.43 1.52
C MET A 1 31.63 3.25 0.96
N TRP A 2 30.45 3.49 0.39
CA TRP A 2 29.70 2.45 -0.32
C TRP A 2 30.33 2.29 -1.69
N ASN A 3 30.99 1.16 -1.92
CA ASN A 3 31.53 0.84 -3.23
C ASN A 3 30.34 0.53 -4.15
N MET A 4 30.05 1.48 -5.04
CA MET A 4 29.15 1.32 -6.17
C MET A 4 29.79 0.33 -7.14
N MET A 5 29.69 -0.96 -6.84
CA MET A 5 29.99 -1.99 -7.82
C MET A 5 28.79 -2.02 -8.77
N CYS A 6 28.82 -1.20 -9.81
CA CYS A 6 28.09 -1.50 -11.03
C CYS A 6 28.61 -2.86 -11.50
N ASP A 7 27.96 -3.94 -11.08
CA ASP A 7 28.18 -5.28 -11.58
C ASP A 7 27.98 -5.25 -13.10
N VAL A 8 29.10 -5.13 -13.81
CA VAL A 8 29.19 -5.32 -15.25
C VAL A 8 28.80 -6.76 -15.52
N MET A 9 27.72 -6.95 -16.27
CA MET A 9 27.31 -8.27 -16.72
C MET A 9 28.44 -8.89 -17.56
N PRO A 10 28.88 -10.13 -17.26
CA PRO A 10 29.91 -10.76 -18.06
C PRO A 10 29.39 -10.99 -19.48
N THR A 11 30.18 -10.57 -20.47
CA THR A 11 29.88 -10.81 -21.87
C THR A 11 30.13 -12.29 -22.19
N ILE A 12 29.08 -13.01 -22.55
CA ILE A 12 29.11 -14.41 -22.99
C ILE A 12 29.61 -14.50 -24.44
N SER A 13 30.59 -15.35 -24.71
CA SER A 13 31.16 -15.57 -26.05
C SER A 13 30.16 -16.28 -26.99
N GLU A 14 29.84 -15.67 -28.14
CA GLU A 14 28.82 -16.14 -29.10
C GLU A 14 29.21 -17.38 -29.92
N ASP A 15 30.49 -17.78 -29.95
CA ASP A 15 30.98 -18.79 -30.91
C ASP A 15 30.53 -20.24 -30.66
N SER A 16 29.90 -20.57 -29.53
CA SER A 16 29.43 -21.93 -29.26
C SER A 16 27.95 -22.18 -29.57
N ILE A 17 27.15 -21.12 -29.80
CA ILE A 17 25.69 -21.23 -29.86
C ILE A 17 25.14 -21.55 -31.25
N SER A 18 25.91 -21.28 -32.30
CA SER A 18 25.45 -21.44 -33.69
C SER A 18 25.27 -22.90 -34.14
N GLN A 19 25.81 -23.87 -33.41
CA GLN A 19 25.72 -25.31 -33.79
C GLN A 19 24.61 -26.08 -33.05
N ARG A 20 24.00 -25.49 -32.02
CA ARG A 20 22.88 -26.08 -31.24
C ARG A 20 21.54 -25.37 -31.43
N SER A 21 21.54 -24.21 -32.10
CA SER A 21 20.39 -23.31 -32.25
C SER A 21 19.24 -23.86 -33.10
N SER A 22 19.46 -24.90 -33.92
CA SER A 22 18.42 -25.45 -34.80
C SER A 22 17.41 -26.38 -34.12
N GLN A 23 17.63 -26.81 -32.86
CA GLN A 23 16.65 -27.58 -32.08
C GLN A 23 15.97 -26.77 -30.97
N PHE A 24 16.54 -25.63 -30.55
CA PHE A 24 16.09 -24.85 -29.39
C PHE A 24 15.21 -23.64 -29.76
N SER A 25 15.08 -23.33 -31.05
CA SER A 25 14.36 -22.13 -31.54
C SER A 25 12.86 -22.07 -31.14
N GLY A 26 12.23 -23.21 -30.83
CA GLY A 26 10.83 -23.26 -30.37
C GLY A 26 10.66 -23.02 -28.87
N GLU A 27 11.69 -23.32 -28.08
CA GLU A 27 11.69 -23.13 -26.62
C GLU A 27 12.04 -21.68 -26.28
N ASP A 28 12.97 -21.04 -27.01
CA ASP A 28 13.30 -19.61 -26.86
C ASP A 28 12.06 -18.72 -27.04
N ALA A 29 11.24 -19.00 -28.06
CA ALA A 29 9.97 -18.27 -28.28
C ALA A 29 8.97 -18.44 -27.11
N ASN A 30 8.98 -19.60 -26.45
CA ASN A 30 8.11 -19.85 -25.29
C ASN A 30 8.58 -19.06 -24.06
N PHE A 31 9.90 -18.98 -23.82
CA PHE A 31 10.48 -18.17 -22.75
C PHE A 31 10.28 -16.67 -22.99
N GLU A 32 10.43 -16.20 -24.22
CA GLU A 32 10.15 -14.81 -24.59
C GLU A 32 8.68 -14.44 -24.31
N GLN A 33 7.73 -15.30 -24.70
CA GLN A 33 6.30 -15.07 -24.44
C GLN A 33 5.98 -15.05 -22.93
N LEU A 34 6.58 -15.95 -22.15
CA LEU A 34 6.43 -15.95 -20.69
C LEU A 34 6.99 -14.67 -20.07
N MET A 35 8.15 -14.20 -20.55
CA MET A 35 8.76 -12.95 -20.08
C MET A 35 7.84 -11.76 -20.36
N VAL A 36 7.26 -11.67 -21.56
CA VAL A 36 6.27 -10.62 -21.90
C VAL A 36 5.07 -10.68 -20.95
N SER A 37 4.49 -11.86 -20.75
CA SER A 37 3.35 -12.04 -19.85
C SER A 37 3.67 -11.61 -18.40
N MET A 38 4.86 -11.97 -17.90
CA MET A 38 5.30 -11.61 -16.55
C MET A 38 5.54 -10.10 -16.40
N LEU A 39 6.07 -9.44 -17.43
CA LEU A 39 6.24 -7.99 -17.44
C LEU A 39 4.88 -7.27 -17.47
N ASP A 40 3.94 -7.75 -18.29
CA ASP A 40 2.58 -7.22 -18.37
C ASP A 40 1.82 -7.38 -17.04
N GLU A 41 1.97 -8.54 -16.39
CA GLU A 41 1.37 -8.80 -15.08
C GLU A 41 1.98 -7.91 -14.00
N ARG A 42 3.30 -7.74 -13.98
CA ARG A 42 3.96 -6.79 -13.08
C ARG A 42 3.43 -5.38 -13.31
N ASP A 43 3.30 -4.94 -14.55
CA ASP A 43 2.82 -3.59 -14.86
C ASP A 43 1.37 -3.38 -14.42
N LYS A 44 0.50 -4.39 -14.60
CA LYS A 44 -0.88 -4.38 -14.05
C LYS A 44 -0.88 -4.33 -12.52
N LEU A 45 -0.01 -5.08 -11.86
CA LEU A 45 0.09 -5.07 -10.39
C LEU A 45 0.57 -3.72 -9.87
N VAL A 46 1.54 -3.09 -10.54
CA VAL A 46 2.04 -1.76 -10.20
C VAL A 46 0.93 -0.72 -10.35
N GLU A 47 0.14 -0.78 -11.42
CA GLU A 47 -0.99 0.13 -11.61
C GLU A 47 -2.07 -0.07 -10.54
N SER A 48 -2.48 -1.31 -10.28
CA SER A 48 -3.44 -1.66 -9.21
C SER A 48 -2.98 -1.20 -7.83
N LEU A 49 -1.68 -1.31 -7.54
CA LEU A 49 -1.09 -0.80 -6.30
C LEU A 49 -1.22 0.72 -6.19
N ARG A 50 -0.93 1.46 -7.27
CA ARG A 50 -1.07 2.92 -7.32
C ARG A 50 -2.51 3.36 -7.13
N GLU A 51 -3.46 2.73 -7.84
CA GLU A 51 -4.89 3.00 -7.67
C GLU A 51 -5.35 2.74 -6.22
N THR A 52 -4.88 1.65 -5.61
CA THR A 52 -5.21 1.33 -4.22
C THR A 52 -4.63 2.36 -3.24
N GLN A 53 -3.41 2.84 -3.48
CA GLN A 53 -2.78 3.89 -2.68
C GLN A 53 -3.51 5.24 -2.79
N GLU A 54 -3.95 5.61 -4.00
CA GLU A 54 -4.75 6.82 -4.21
C GLU A 54 -6.08 6.73 -3.46
N ARG A 55 -6.80 5.61 -3.61
CA ARG A 55 -8.06 5.36 -2.91
C ARG A 55 -7.87 5.38 -1.39
N LEU A 56 -6.78 4.82 -0.88
CA LEU A 56 -6.43 4.89 0.54
C LEU A 56 -6.25 6.35 0.97
N GLY A 57 -5.48 7.15 0.22
CA GLY A 57 -5.28 8.57 0.49
C GLY A 57 -6.60 9.36 0.56
N ASP A 58 -7.52 9.12 -0.37
CA ASP A 58 -8.86 9.73 -0.36
C ASP A 58 -9.67 9.35 0.89
N THR A 59 -9.63 8.07 1.28
CA THR A 59 -10.32 7.61 2.49
C THR A 59 -9.73 8.21 3.76
N GLU A 60 -8.40 8.37 3.84
CA GLU A 60 -7.74 9.03 4.97
C GLU A 60 -8.09 10.52 5.07
N LEU A 61 -8.19 11.21 3.94
CA LEU A 61 -8.66 12.61 3.89
C LEU A 61 -10.09 12.71 4.41
N ARG A 62 -10.99 11.86 3.91
CA ARG A 62 -12.38 11.82 4.36
C ARG A 62 -12.50 11.48 5.84
N LEU A 63 -11.66 10.56 6.34
CA LEU A 63 -11.60 10.24 7.76
C LEU A 63 -11.26 11.49 8.57
N LYS A 64 -10.20 12.23 8.20
CA LYS A 64 -9.81 13.48 8.88
C LYS A 64 -10.94 14.51 8.93
N ASP A 65 -11.74 14.62 7.87
CA ASP A 65 -12.86 15.56 7.86
C ASP A 65 -14.00 15.12 8.80
N VAL A 66 -14.35 13.83 8.79
CA VAL A 66 -15.32 13.26 9.73
C VAL A 66 -14.82 13.40 11.18
N GLU A 67 -13.51 13.24 11.42
CA GLU A 67 -12.93 13.45 12.74
C GLU A 67 -13.07 14.90 13.22
N LYS A 68 -12.85 15.89 12.34
CA LYS A 68 -13.08 17.32 12.67
C LYS A 68 -14.54 17.60 12.99
N GLU A 69 -15.47 17.04 12.21
CA GLU A 69 -16.91 17.17 12.46
C GLU A 69 -17.29 16.56 13.81
N ARG A 70 -16.80 15.35 14.09
CA ARG A 70 -16.98 14.64 15.36
C ARG A 70 -16.45 15.46 16.54
N ASP A 71 -15.29 16.09 16.41
CA ASP A 71 -14.72 16.94 17.46
C ASP A 71 -15.49 18.26 17.62
N SER A 72 -16.00 18.82 16.52
CA SER A 72 -16.88 19.99 16.53
C SER A 72 -18.19 19.70 17.27
N LEU A 73 -18.83 18.57 16.96
CA LEU A 73 -20.04 18.10 17.62
C LEU A 73 -19.79 17.83 19.11
N HIS A 74 -18.67 17.18 19.46
CA HIS A 74 -18.32 16.97 20.87
C HIS A 74 -18.20 18.29 21.64
N ARG A 75 -17.55 19.30 21.06
CA ARG A 75 -17.47 20.63 21.69
C ARG A 75 -18.84 21.27 21.85
N GLN A 76 -19.72 21.14 20.87
CA GLN A 76 -21.09 21.65 20.97
C GLN A 76 -21.88 20.94 22.06
N ILE A 77 -21.78 19.62 22.15
CA ILE A 77 -22.44 18.83 23.21
C ILE A 77 -21.91 19.28 24.58
N ALA A 78 -20.59 19.34 24.77
CA ALA A 78 -19.99 19.78 26.02
C ALA A 78 -20.43 21.19 26.41
N ALA A 79 -20.57 22.12 25.44
CA ALA A 79 -21.03 23.48 25.70
C ALA A 79 -22.52 23.59 26.09
N ASN A 80 -23.35 22.61 25.72
CA ASN A 80 -24.79 22.61 25.97
C ASN A 80 -25.22 21.62 27.06
N LEU A 81 -24.29 20.84 27.61
CA LEU A 81 -24.60 19.84 28.62
C LEU A 81 -24.56 20.46 30.03
N PRO A 82 -25.56 20.18 30.90
CA PRO A 82 -25.52 20.57 32.30
C PRO A 82 -24.30 19.96 33.02
N GLN A 83 -23.65 20.73 33.89
CA GLN A 83 -22.42 20.35 34.61
C GLN A 83 -22.47 18.99 35.32
N GLU A 84 -23.65 18.48 35.68
CA GLU A 84 -23.81 17.20 36.39
C GLU A 84 -23.55 15.96 35.51
N LEU A 85 -23.50 16.10 34.19
CA LEU A 85 -23.27 14.99 33.25
C LEU A 85 -21.87 15.00 32.60
N ASP A 86 -21.04 15.99 32.96
CA ASP A 86 -19.74 16.27 32.33
C ASP A 86 -18.69 15.16 32.59
N GLY A 87 -18.89 14.33 33.61
CA GLY A 87 -18.00 13.22 33.93
C GLY A 87 -18.15 11.98 33.04
N LEU A 88 -19.28 11.82 32.34
CA LEU A 88 -19.56 10.62 31.54
C LEU A 88 -19.13 10.77 30.07
N VAL A 89 -19.16 12.00 29.53
CA VAL A 89 -18.90 12.30 28.11
C VAL A 89 -17.45 12.11 27.66
N PRO A 90 -16.41 12.43 28.46
CA PRO A 90 -15.01 12.32 28.02
C PRO A 90 -14.53 10.89 27.74
N SER A 91 -15.18 9.87 28.33
CA SER A 91 -14.77 8.46 28.19
C SER A 91 -15.32 7.79 26.93
N LEU A 92 -16.45 8.26 26.37
CA LEU A 92 -17.01 7.75 25.11
C LEU A 92 -16.07 7.97 23.89
N PRO A 93 -15.52 9.17 23.63
CA PRO A 93 -14.62 9.38 22.48
C PRO A 93 -13.37 8.51 22.54
N PHE A 94 -12.84 8.24 23.75
CA PHE A 94 -11.72 7.31 23.92
C PHE A 94 -12.13 5.88 23.52
N TYR A 95 -13.31 5.43 23.93
CA TYR A 95 -13.84 4.10 23.62
C TYR A 95 -14.14 3.91 22.12
N TYR A 96 -14.69 4.94 21.45
CA TYR A 96 -14.92 4.90 20.00
C TYR A 96 -13.62 4.95 19.18
N ARG A 97 -12.63 5.72 19.65
CA ARG A 97 -11.32 5.80 18.98
C ARG A 97 -10.54 4.49 19.09
N THR A 98 -10.61 3.81 20.23
CA THR A 98 -9.99 2.48 20.38
C THR A 98 -10.71 1.41 19.57
N THR A 99 -12.05 1.39 19.55
CA THR A 99 -12.80 0.42 18.71
C THR A 99 -12.53 0.60 17.22
N SER A 100 -12.51 1.83 16.71
CA SER A 100 -12.26 2.09 15.29
C SER A 100 -10.82 1.73 14.86
N LYS A 101 -9.82 1.91 15.74
CA LYS A 101 -8.43 1.45 15.49
C LYS A 101 -8.30 -0.08 15.51
N CYS A 102 -9.00 -0.76 16.41
CA CYS A 102 -9.06 -2.22 16.46
C CYS A 102 -9.69 -2.81 15.18
N GLU A 103 -10.73 -2.19 14.65
CA GLU A 103 -11.39 -2.62 13.40
C GLU A 103 -10.53 -2.41 12.15
N LEU A 104 -9.64 -1.41 12.16
CA LEU A 104 -8.73 -1.11 11.04
C LEU A 104 -7.37 -1.83 11.16
N GLY A 105 -7.14 -2.64 12.19
CA GLY A 105 -5.89 -3.38 12.38
C GLY A 105 -4.64 -2.49 12.60
N ILE A 106 -4.83 -1.19 12.85
CA ILE A 106 -3.75 -0.22 13.04
C ILE A 106 -3.27 -0.31 14.49
N GLN A 107 -2.23 -1.14 14.67
CA GLN A 107 -1.32 -1.26 15.82
C GLN A 107 -1.83 -0.72 17.17
N MET A 108 -2.33 -1.64 17.99
CA MET A 108 -2.62 -1.46 19.42
C MET A 108 -1.37 -1.60 20.30
N TYR A 109 -0.23 -1.01 19.93
CA TYR A 109 0.97 -0.95 20.79
C TYR A 109 1.78 0.32 20.49
N ASP A 110 1.74 1.26 21.44
CA ASP A 110 2.87 2.12 21.81
C ASP A 110 3.42 1.59 23.14
#